data_AF-A0A850KNW2-F1
#
_entry.id   AF-A0A850KNW2-F1
#
_cell.length_a   1.000
_cell.length_b   1.000
_cell.length_c   1.000
_cell.angle_alpha   90.00
_cell.angle_beta   90.00
_cell.angle_gamma   90.00
#
_symmetry.space_group_name_H-M   'P 1'
#
loop_
_entity.id
_entity.type
_entity.pdbx_description
1 polymer ?
#
loop_
_entity_poly.entity_id
_entity_poly.type
_entity_poly.pdbx_seq_one_letter_code
_entity_poly.pdbx_strand_id
1 'polypeptide(L)'
;MKLRKTAALGLLTIGSAYTAFADEKSENLNKFNDFDVRLLEATDARDAQNPVFGEAIKSGKWAALTYLGQIGGEACARITPFLTHENAEAREAAALGVAACNDASLGQALVDAEEEDNSVSRLIAMGFSGGDMGRQYLVETVNAIEAGTGVGHCAVMEPREVALFALMQAIVYDRLDPSALPDLDVAHLLELTADPCVGYKAAYLLGRLQKLDQILSLEEVTHAVDTAPAPDVSRALVRVLRQFGNASSLTLQALAGGENNEIAMEAVRAMGSLSDEGSKNYLIALVAGEDTFMRHLALAALAGRDAMDAGVSQLIAASVEDPNPWVAVTALQSLNVRTPEEVLPVARRWFEGDDYYKAFSAMSLLSQSDEGKAILEAYAGANPNTIRGREAAIALDPSIEGIEKPRKTPGWNMVRSYQERELKLQTTRGDVCIKPSSLAPYAAANFMLLADVGKMNGMLWHRVIPNFVAQAGQSEDPELASWGTIREEWWGSIHVPGTVGVATAGRDTGSTQFFINTAYNMHLNGRYTVMGHVTEGMDVAHKLQEGDVIEKAETVRAGMCK
;
A
#
# COMPACT_ATOMS: atom_id res chain seq x y z
N MET A 1 -0.92 18.13 -28.55
CA MET A 1 -2.28 17.52 -28.40
C MET A 1 -2.36 16.01 -28.67
N LYS A 2 -1.36 15.35 -29.29
CA LYS A 2 -1.29 13.86 -29.41
C LYS A 2 -0.44 13.18 -28.31
N LEU A 3 0.20 13.94 -27.42
CA LEU A 3 1.15 13.48 -26.40
C LEU A 3 0.55 13.15 -25.02
N ARG A 4 -0.77 13.34 -24.79
CA ARG A 4 -1.41 12.96 -23.52
C ARG A 4 -1.54 11.44 -23.31
N LYS A 5 -1.13 10.59 -24.26
CA LYS A 5 -1.48 9.15 -24.29
C LYS A 5 -0.32 8.15 -24.31
N THR A 6 0.94 8.56 -24.14
CA THR A 6 2.05 7.57 -24.24
C THR A 6 3.16 7.71 -23.22
N ALA A 7 3.36 8.87 -22.59
CA ALA A 7 4.27 9.04 -21.45
C ALA A 7 3.52 9.33 -20.12
N ALA A 8 2.23 9.66 -20.21
CA ALA A 8 1.32 9.90 -19.08
C ALA A 8 0.60 8.62 -18.56
N LEU A 9 1.04 7.43 -19.01
CA LEU A 9 0.32 6.16 -18.84
C LEU A 9 0.46 5.49 -17.47
N GLY A 10 1.20 6.08 -16.53
CA GLY A 10 1.41 5.53 -15.18
C GLY A 10 0.81 6.36 -14.02
N LEU A 11 0.06 7.43 -14.30
CA LEU A 11 -0.47 8.32 -13.25
C LEU A 11 -1.94 8.73 -13.58
N LEU A 12 -2.85 7.76 -13.44
CA LEU A 12 -4.30 7.89 -13.53
C LEU A 12 -4.94 8.24 -12.16
N THR A 13 -5.99 9.05 -12.23
CA THR A 13 -6.59 9.90 -11.18
C THR A 13 -7.60 9.26 -10.23
N ILE A 14 -7.96 10.04 -9.20
CA ILE A 14 -9.04 9.81 -8.22
C ILE A 14 -10.44 10.17 -8.76
N GLY A 15 -10.59 11.11 -9.72
CA GLY A 15 -11.91 11.51 -10.26
C GLY A 15 -12.41 10.73 -11.48
N SER A 16 -11.51 10.05 -12.22
CA SER A 16 -11.83 9.18 -13.36
C SER A 16 -11.59 7.69 -13.07
N ALA A 17 -11.50 7.33 -11.78
CA ALA A 17 -11.31 5.94 -11.34
C ALA A 17 -12.45 4.97 -11.72
N TYR A 18 -13.48 5.45 -12.42
CA TYR A 18 -14.46 4.59 -13.11
C TYR A 18 -14.36 4.61 -14.64
N THR A 19 -13.79 5.66 -15.24
CA THR A 19 -13.78 5.85 -16.71
C THR A 19 -12.41 5.60 -17.35
N ALA A 20 -11.30 5.77 -16.64
CA ALA A 20 -9.99 5.34 -17.12
C ALA A 20 -9.80 3.81 -17.01
N PHE A 21 -10.44 3.17 -16.02
CA PHE A 21 -10.51 1.70 -15.93
C PHE A 21 -11.32 1.08 -17.08
N ALA A 22 -12.23 1.87 -17.68
CA ALA A 22 -12.92 1.48 -18.90
C ALA A 22 -12.07 1.66 -20.17
N ASP A 23 -10.99 2.47 -20.15
CA ASP A 23 -10.07 2.70 -21.27
C ASP A 23 -8.79 1.82 -21.20
N GLU A 24 -8.55 1.20 -20.04
CA GLU A 24 -7.67 0.03 -19.87
C GLU A 24 -8.19 -1.22 -20.62
N LYS A 25 -9.37 -1.12 -21.26
CA LYS A 25 -9.81 -2.04 -22.32
C LYS A 25 -8.88 -2.07 -23.54
N SER A 26 -7.79 -1.30 -23.58
CA SER A 26 -7.01 -1.13 -24.82
C SER A 26 -5.47 -1.17 -24.70
N GLU A 27 -4.86 -1.45 -23.55
CA GLU A 27 -3.43 -1.78 -23.53
C GLU A 27 -3.20 -3.25 -23.86
N ASN A 28 -3.45 -3.53 -25.13
CA ASN A 28 -3.16 -4.77 -25.79
C ASN A 28 -1.64 -5.00 -25.75
N LEU A 29 -1.16 -6.04 -25.05
CA LEU A 29 0.27 -6.41 -25.05
C LEU A 29 0.81 -6.68 -26.48
N ASN A 30 -0.07 -6.85 -27.48
CA ASN A 30 0.31 -6.90 -28.90
C ASN A 30 0.75 -5.54 -29.48
N LYS A 31 0.63 -4.44 -28.75
CA LYS A 31 1.22 -3.13 -29.12
C LYS A 31 2.74 -3.12 -28.91
N PHE A 32 3.28 -3.97 -28.03
CA PHE A 32 4.72 -4.10 -27.84
C PHE A 32 5.33 -4.79 -29.06
N ASN A 33 6.07 -4.00 -29.85
CA ASN A 33 6.87 -4.53 -30.94
C ASN A 33 8.15 -5.18 -30.37
N ASP A 34 8.92 -5.86 -31.24
CA ASP A 34 10.16 -6.56 -30.84
C ASP A 34 11.16 -5.65 -30.12
N PHE A 35 11.22 -4.37 -30.51
CA PHE A 35 12.10 -3.40 -29.86
C PHE A 35 11.67 -3.08 -28.43
N ASP A 36 10.37 -2.87 -28.20
CA ASP A 36 9.85 -2.55 -26.87
C ASP A 36 10.00 -3.75 -25.92
N VAL A 37 9.83 -4.96 -26.44
CA VAL A 37 10.09 -6.21 -25.70
C VAL A 37 11.56 -6.30 -25.28
N ARG A 38 12.51 -6.06 -26.19
CA ARG A 38 13.95 -6.07 -25.86
C ARG A 38 14.29 -5.05 -24.77
N LEU A 39 13.63 -3.88 -24.78
CA LEU A 39 13.82 -2.86 -23.75
C LEU A 39 13.30 -3.35 -22.38
N LEU A 40 12.08 -3.90 -22.34
CA LEU A 40 11.50 -4.49 -21.14
C LEU A 40 12.32 -5.65 -20.60
N GLU A 41 12.79 -6.56 -21.46
CA GLU A 41 13.66 -7.68 -21.07
C GLU A 41 15.00 -7.19 -20.48
N ALA A 42 15.59 -6.12 -21.03
CA ALA A 42 16.82 -5.55 -20.50
C ALA A 42 16.59 -4.86 -19.14
N THR A 43 15.47 -4.15 -18.99
CA THR A 43 15.06 -3.53 -17.71
C THR A 43 14.79 -4.56 -16.64
N ASP A 44 14.01 -5.58 -16.98
CA ASP A 44 13.76 -6.72 -16.11
C ASP A 44 15.10 -7.36 -15.75
N ALA A 45 16.01 -7.65 -16.68
CA ALA A 45 17.33 -8.20 -16.33
C ALA A 45 18.23 -7.29 -15.48
N ARG A 46 17.85 -6.02 -15.22
CA ARG A 46 18.68 -4.96 -14.61
C ARG A 46 19.99 -4.74 -15.38
N ASP A 47 19.98 -4.99 -16.70
CA ASP A 47 21.14 -4.87 -17.57
C ASP A 47 21.20 -3.46 -18.16
N ALA A 48 21.67 -2.50 -17.36
CA ALA A 48 21.80 -1.12 -17.83
C ALA A 48 22.70 -1.03 -19.07
N GLN A 49 23.74 -1.87 -19.19
CA GLN A 49 24.71 -1.81 -20.28
C GLN A 49 24.18 -2.35 -21.60
N ASN A 50 22.96 -2.87 -21.62
CA ASN A 50 22.35 -3.37 -22.84
C ASN A 50 22.34 -2.31 -23.96
N PRO A 51 22.84 -2.61 -25.17
CA PRO A 51 22.89 -1.66 -26.27
C PRO A 51 21.51 -1.09 -26.66
N VAL A 52 20.42 -1.80 -26.37
CA VAL A 52 19.05 -1.38 -26.68
C VAL A 52 18.70 -0.01 -26.10
N PHE A 53 19.23 0.35 -24.92
CA PHE A 53 19.02 1.67 -24.33
C PHE A 53 19.65 2.78 -25.17
N GLY A 54 20.89 2.55 -25.64
CA GLY A 54 21.57 3.49 -26.51
C GLY A 54 20.91 3.61 -27.89
N GLU A 55 20.45 2.50 -28.45
CA GLU A 55 19.65 2.47 -29.70
C GLU A 55 18.34 3.26 -29.54
N ALA A 56 17.65 3.09 -28.42
CA ALA A 56 16.38 3.77 -28.13
C ALA A 56 16.58 5.28 -28.05
N ILE A 57 17.53 5.73 -27.22
CA ILE A 57 17.83 7.15 -27.01
C ILE A 57 18.22 7.82 -28.33
N LYS A 58 19.12 7.21 -29.12
CA LYS A 58 19.54 7.74 -30.43
C LYS A 58 18.37 7.83 -31.43
N SER A 59 17.37 6.97 -31.29
CA SER A 59 16.19 6.94 -32.15
C SER A 59 15.04 7.83 -31.64
N GLY A 60 15.26 8.63 -30.59
CA GLY A 60 14.25 9.49 -29.98
C GLY A 60 13.19 8.75 -29.15
N LYS A 61 13.44 7.49 -28.77
CA LYS A 61 12.56 6.72 -27.88
C LYS A 61 12.91 7.01 -26.42
N TRP A 62 12.52 8.19 -25.94
CA TRP A 62 12.95 8.72 -24.65
C TRP A 62 12.47 7.94 -23.41
N ALA A 63 11.41 7.12 -23.53
CA ALA A 63 10.97 6.19 -22.47
C ALA A 63 12.09 5.24 -21.99
N ALA A 64 13.14 5.02 -22.80
CA ALA A 64 14.34 4.31 -22.33
C ALA A 64 14.98 4.94 -21.08
N LEU A 65 14.83 6.25 -20.85
CA LEU A 65 15.32 6.94 -19.66
C LEU A 65 14.54 6.52 -18.40
N THR A 66 13.22 6.33 -18.48
CA THR A 66 12.42 5.85 -17.33
C THR A 66 12.77 4.41 -16.98
N TYR A 67 12.99 3.58 -18.01
CA TYR A 67 13.44 2.22 -17.84
C TYR A 67 14.84 2.10 -17.24
N LEU A 68 15.78 2.99 -17.60
CA LEU A 68 17.07 3.10 -16.91
C LEU A 68 16.90 3.50 -15.45
N GLY A 69 15.97 4.41 -15.16
CA GLY A 69 15.64 4.82 -13.80
C GLY A 69 15.14 3.65 -12.95
N GLN A 70 14.24 2.84 -13.50
CA GLN A 70 13.74 1.62 -12.85
C GLN A 70 14.84 0.57 -12.59
N ILE A 71 15.93 0.56 -13.37
CA ILE A 71 17.12 -0.26 -13.06
C ILE A 71 17.85 0.31 -11.84
N GLY A 72 17.92 1.63 -11.70
CA GLY A 72 18.53 2.31 -10.56
C GLY A 72 20.07 2.19 -10.52
N GLY A 73 20.67 2.61 -9.41
CA GLY A 73 22.11 2.54 -9.20
C GLY A 73 22.89 3.34 -10.26
N GLU A 74 23.96 2.77 -10.81
CA GLU A 74 24.79 3.44 -11.83
C GLU A 74 24.02 3.82 -13.12
N ALA A 75 22.87 3.19 -13.38
CA ALA A 75 22.01 3.56 -14.51
C ALA A 75 21.49 5.00 -14.41
N CYS A 76 21.29 5.50 -13.19
CA CYS A 76 20.77 6.84 -12.92
C CYS A 76 21.69 7.95 -13.39
N ALA A 77 23.00 7.75 -13.30
CA ALA A 77 24.00 8.71 -13.77
C ALA A 77 23.93 8.95 -15.29
N ARG A 78 23.31 8.05 -16.05
CA ARG A 78 23.12 8.18 -17.50
C ARG A 78 21.90 9.02 -17.87
N ILE A 79 21.03 9.32 -16.91
CA ILE A 79 19.76 10.02 -17.13
C ILE A 79 19.94 11.51 -16.92
N THR A 80 20.70 11.91 -15.89
CA THR A 80 20.84 13.32 -15.48
C THR A 80 21.29 14.27 -16.60
N PRO A 81 22.16 13.90 -17.58
CA PRO A 81 22.51 14.81 -18.68
C PRO A 81 21.32 15.18 -19.58
N PHE A 82 20.23 14.41 -19.55
CA PHE A 82 19.04 14.66 -20.36
C PHE A 82 18.04 15.62 -19.69
N LEU A 83 18.24 15.99 -18.42
CA LEU A 83 17.38 16.95 -17.72
C LEU A 83 17.41 18.34 -18.36
N THR A 84 18.51 18.70 -19.02
CA THR A 84 18.69 19.99 -19.72
C THR A 84 18.76 19.81 -21.24
N HIS A 85 18.25 18.70 -21.78
CA HIS A 85 18.28 18.41 -23.21
C HIS A 85 17.45 19.43 -24.01
N GLU A 86 17.86 19.72 -25.24
CA GLU A 86 17.12 20.62 -26.15
C GLU A 86 15.70 20.12 -26.50
N ASN A 87 15.42 18.85 -26.27
CA ASN A 87 14.16 18.20 -26.62
C ASN A 87 13.30 18.07 -25.35
N ALA A 88 12.10 18.65 -25.37
CA ALA A 88 11.21 18.65 -24.22
C ALA A 88 10.79 17.24 -23.79
N GLU A 89 10.52 16.32 -24.72
CA GLU A 89 10.15 14.94 -24.41
C GLU A 89 11.31 14.19 -23.73
N ALA A 90 12.55 14.51 -24.12
CA ALA A 90 13.74 13.97 -23.46
C ALA A 90 13.86 14.46 -22.01
N ARG A 91 13.60 15.75 -21.76
CA ARG A 91 13.62 16.33 -20.40
C ARG A 91 12.52 15.73 -19.52
N GLU A 92 11.30 15.61 -20.03
CA GLU A 92 10.18 14.98 -19.31
C GLU A 92 10.50 13.52 -18.94
N ALA A 93 11.00 12.74 -19.90
CA ALA A 93 11.38 11.35 -19.66
C ALA A 93 12.59 11.22 -18.72
N ALA A 94 13.53 12.17 -18.77
CA ALA A 94 14.66 12.24 -17.85
C ALA A 94 14.19 12.52 -16.42
N ALA A 95 13.26 13.46 -16.22
CA ALA A 95 12.70 13.76 -14.90
C ALA A 95 11.98 12.54 -14.31
N LEU A 96 11.15 11.85 -15.11
CA LEU A 96 10.51 10.60 -14.68
C LEU A 96 11.53 9.47 -14.43
N GLY A 97 12.61 9.39 -15.20
CA GLY A 97 13.68 8.43 -14.96
C GLY A 97 14.46 8.72 -13.68
N VAL A 98 14.72 9.99 -13.38
CA VAL A 98 15.31 10.39 -12.10
C VAL A 98 14.37 10.06 -10.95
N ALA A 99 13.07 10.31 -11.09
CA ALA A 99 12.08 9.92 -10.08
C ALA A 99 12.09 8.41 -9.82
N ALA A 100 12.20 7.59 -10.88
CA ALA A 100 12.29 6.14 -10.79
C ALA A 100 13.60 5.64 -10.14
N CYS A 101 14.65 6.45 -10.13
CA CYS A 101 15.87 6.14 -9.38
C CYS A 101 15.63 6.10 -7.88
N ASN A 102 14.69 6.90 -7.38
CA ASN A 102 14.39 7.04 -5.95
C ASN A 102 15.67 7.30 -5.13
N ASP A 103 16.48 8.24 -5.62
CA ASP A 103 17.79 8.62 -5.06
C ASP A 103 17.81 10.11 -4.72
N ALA A 104 17.77 10.42 -3.42
CA ALA A 104 17.72 11.79 -2.91
C ALA A 104 18.95 12.63 -3.27
N SER A 105 20.08 12.03 -3.67
CA SER A 105 21.28 12.76 -4.11
C SER A 105 21.07 13.48 -5.45
N LEU A 106 20.03 13.11 -6.20
CA LEU A 106 19.69 13.71 -7.49
C LEU A 106 18.90 15.02 -7.35
N GLY A 107 18.53 15.43 -6.14
CA GLY A 107 17.75 16.63 -5.89
C GLY A 107 18.40 17.90 -6.44
N GLN A 108 19.73 18.06 -6.30
CA GLN A 108 20.44 19.22 -6.86
C GLN A 108 20.31 19.29 -8.38
N ALA A 109 20.48 18.15 -9.06
CA ALA A 109 20.37 18.08 -10.51
C ALA A 109 18.95 18.43 -11.00
N LEU A 110 17.91 18.08 -10.22
CA LEU A 110 16.53 18.45 -10.49
C LEU A 110 16.25 19.94 -10.29
N VAL A 111 16.89 20.58 -9.30
CA VAL A 111 16.77 22.02 -9.06
C VAL A 111 17.52 22.81 -10.13
N ASP A 112 18.75 22.40 -10.46
CA ASP A 112 19.61 23.05 -11.46
C ASP A 112 19.05 22.93 -12.88
N ALA A 113 18.27 21.89 -13.16
CA ALA A 113 17.57 21.73 -14.43
C ALA A 113 16.45 22.77 -14.56
N GLU A 114 16.77 23.95 -15.07
CA GLU A 114 15.84 25.05 -15.27
C GLU A 114 14.77 24.69 -16.33
N GLU A 115 13.50 24.71 -15.93
CA GLU A 115 12.35 24.74 -16.83
C GLU A 115 11.42 25.84 -16.32
N GLU A 116 10.93 26.69 -17.22
CA GLU A 116 10.05 27.84 -16.91
C GLU A 116 8.67 27.45 -16.36
N ASP A 117 8.36 26.15 -16.27
CA ASP A 117 7.04 25.65 -15.91
C ASP A 117 7.18 24.53 -14.88
N ASN A 118 6.27 24.49 -13.89
CA ASN A 118 6.16 23.43 -12.89
C ASN A 118 5.70 22.12 -13.56
N SER A 119 6.54 21.57 -14.44
CA SER A 119 6.20 20.42 -15.26
C SER A 119 5.89 19.25 -14.32
N VAL A 120 4.82 18.53 -14.65
CA VAL A 120 4.31 17.43 -13.83
C VAL A 120 5.40 16.39 -13.52
N SER A 121 6.20 16.05 -14.53
CA SER A 121 7.31 15.12 -14.40
C SER A 121 8.37 15.62 -13.40
N ARG A 122 8.65 16.92 -13.36
CA ARG A 122 9.60 17.52 -12.42
C ARG A 122 9.05 17.49 -11.00
N LEU A 123 7.79 17.83 -10.79
CA LEU A 123 7.15 17.73 -9.47
C LEU A 123 7.22 16.29 -8.93
N ILE A 124 6.93 15.29 -9.77
CA ILE A 124 7.07 13.87 -9.41
C ILE A 124 8.52 13.56 -9.01
N ALA A 125 9.49 14.02 -9.80
CA ALA A 125 10.90 13.81 -9.52
C ALA A 125 11.35 14.45 -8.20
N MET A 126 10.86 15.65 -7.89
CA MET A 126 11.11 16.30 -6.60
C MET A 126 10.54 15.46 -5.44
N GLY A 127 9.38 14.82 -5.64
CA GLY A 127 8.75 13.98 -4.64
C GLY A 127 9.52 12.70 -4.32
N PHE A 128 10.08 12.03 -5.34
CA PHE A 128 10.78 10.75 -5.16
C PHE A 128 12.29 10.88 -4.97
N SER A 129 12.92 11.94 -5.49
CA SER A 129 14.38 12.05 -5.56
C SER A 129 14.91 13.45 -5.25
N GLY A 130 14.03 14.37 -4.82
CA GLY A 130 14.42 15.75 -4.51
C GLY A 130 15.07 15.94 -3.15
N GLY A 131 14.94 14.98 -2.22
CA GLY A 131 15.45 15.13 -0.85
C GLY A 131 14.90 16.39 -0.15
N ASP A 132 15.72 17.04 0.67
CA ASP A 132 15.34 18.27 1.41
C ASP A 132 14.96 19.43 0.48
N MET A 133 15.70 19.62 -0.61
CA MET A 133 15.44 20.69 -1.58
C MET A 133 14.12 20.47 -2.32
N GLY A 134 13.84 19.23 -2.72
CA GLY A 134 12.56 18.87 -3.32
C GLY A 134 11.40 19.13 -2.38
N ARG A 135 11.56 18.83 -1.08
CA ARG A 135 10.53 19.11 -0.07
C ARG A 135 10.22 20.60 0.04
N GLN A 136 11.24 21.45 0.13
CA GLN A 136 11.07 22.91 0.20
C GLN A 136 10.34 23.45 -1.04
N TYR A 137 10.80 23.07 -2.22
CA TYR A 137 10.18 23.46 -3.48
C TYR A 137 8.71 23.01 -3.58
N LEU A 138 8.40 21.79 -3.11
CA LEU A 138 7.04 21.27 -3.10
C LEU A 138 6.14 21.98 -2.08
N VAL A 139 6.66 22.38 -0.92
CA VAL A 139 5.91 23.20 0.05
C VAL A 139 5.52 24.54 -0.55
N GLU A 140 6.47 25.25 -1.17
CA GLU A 140 6.18 26.52 -1.86
C GLU A 140 5.11 26.34 -2.94
N THR A 141 5.21 25.25 -3.72
CA THR A 141 4.25 24.93 -4.77
C THR A 141 2.86 24.62 -4.21
N VAL A 142 2.79 23.89 -3.09
CA VAL A 142 1.51 23.55 -2.43
C VAL A 142 0.85 24.78 -1.83
N ASN A 143 1.62 25.66 -1.17
CA ASN A 143 1.11 26.91 -0.62
C ASN A 143 0.56 27.85 -1.70
N ALA A 144 1.08 27.77 -2.92
CA ALA A 144 0.62 28.57 -4.06
C ALA A 144 -0.65 28.01 -4.75
N ILE A 145 -1.18 26.84 -4.33
CA ILE A 145 -2.38 26.27 -4.94
C ILE A 145 -3.60 27.12 -4.60
N GLU A 146 -4.26 27.71 -5.59
CA GLU A 146 -5.55 28.36 -5.36
C GLU A 146 -6.67 27.30 -5.21
N ALA A 147 -7.50 27.44 -4.17
CA ALA A 147 -8.68 26.59 -3.99
C ALA A 147 -9.66 26.80 -5.16
N GLY A 148 -10.04 25.72 -5.85
CA GLY A 148 -10.95 25.80 -6.98
C GLY A 148 -12.38 26.09 -6.51
N THR A 149 -13.02 27.14 -7.05
CA THR A 149 -14.39 27.56 -6.68
C THR A 149 -15.50 26.89 -7.49
N GLY A 150 -15.21 25.84 -8.27
CA GLY A 150 -16.13 25.37 -9.31
C GLY A 150 -16.24 23.87 -9.49
N VAL A 151 -17.47 23.45 -9.83
CA VAL A 151 -17.82 22.15 -10.41
C VAL A 151 -17.19 22.06 -11.81
N GLY A 152 -15.88 21.84 -11.86
CA GLY A 152 -15.08 21.71 -13.07
C GLY A 152 -14.51 20.31 -13.20
N HIS A 153 -14.30 19.84 -14.43
CA HIS A 153 -13.69 18.55 -14.70
C HIS A 153 -12.30 18.51 -14.04
N CYS A 154 -12.07 17.62 -13.06
CA CYS A 154 -10.75 17.42 -12.48
C CYS A 154 -9.80 16.95 -13.58
N ALA A 155 -8.98 17.87 -14.10
CA ALA A 155 -8.08 17.52 -15.17
C ALA A 155 -6.94 16.69 -14.58
N VAL A 156 -6.79 15.49 -15.14
CA VAL A 156 -5.74 14.54 -14.78
C VAL A 156 -4.38 15.21 -14.89
N MET A 157 -3.54 15.03 -13.86
CA MET A 157 -2.14 15.47 -13.88
C MET A 157 -1.99 16.99 -14.00
N GLU A 158 -2.82 17.77 -13.31
CA GLU A 158 -2.53 19.19 -13.12
C GLU A 158 -1.39 19.39 -12.12
N PRO A 159 -0.52 20.42 -12.32
CA PRO A 159 0.57 20.72 -11.39
C PRO A 159 0.13 20.81 -9.93
N ARG A 160 -1.05 21.36 -9.64
CA ARG A 160 -1.59 21.45 -8.26
C ARG A 160 -1.83 20.08 -7.61
N GLU A 161 -2.41 19.13 -8.35
CA GLU A 161 -2.65 17.78 -7.84
C GLU A 161 -1.34 17.03 -7.62
N VAL A 162 -0.41 17.21 -8.55
CA VAL A 162 0.88 16.53 -8.55
C VAL A 162 1.78 17.08 -7.45
N ALA A 163 1.74 18.37 -7.15
CA ALA A 163 2.50 18.98 -6.06
C ALA A 163 2.12 18.37 -4.70
N LEU A 164 0.82 18.24 -4.42
CA LEU A 164 0.34 17.57 -3.19
C LEU A 164 0.75 16.11 -3.12
N PHE A 165 0.61 15.39 -4.24
CA PHE A 165 1.06 13.99 -4.32
C PHE A 165 2.57 13.85 -4.11
N ALA A 166 3.36 14.69 -4.76
CA ALA A 166 4.82 14.68 -4.68
C ALA A 166 5.28 15.03 -3.27
N LEU A 167 4.69 16.04 -2.62
CA LEU A 167 5.00 16.36 -1.23
C LEU A 167 4.70 15.19 -0.30
N MET A 168 3.55 14.53 -0.50
CA MET A 168 3.20 13.32 0.24
C MET A 168 4.22 12.19 0.00
N GLN A 169 4.72 12.00 -1.22
CA GLN A 169 5.76 11.01 -1.51
C GLN A 169 7.09 11.33 -0.82
N ALA A 170 7.45 12.61 -0.79
CA ALA A 170 8.68 13.08 -0.19
C ALA A 170 8.72 12.89 1.33
N ILE A 171 7.56 12.75 1.98
CA ILE A 171 7.45 12.60 3.44
C ILE A 171 6.84 11.26 3.86
N VAL A 172 6.69 10.31 2.93
CA VAL A 172 5.80 9.16 3.12
C VAL A 172 6.21 8.24 4.29
N TYR A 173 7.51 8.09 4.53
CA TYR A 173 8.09 7.27 5.61
C TYR A 173 8.90 8.07 6.61
N ASP A 174 9.12 9.34 6.33
CA ASP A 174 9.79 10.19 7.29
C ASP A 174 8.81 10.43 8.44
N ARG A 175 9.18 10.01 9.65
CA ARG A 175 8.52 10.42 10.89
C ARG A 175 8.86 11.88 11.15
N LEU A 176 8.46 12.79 10.25
CA LEU A 176 8.81 14.19 10.34
C LEU A 176 8.04 14.80 11.51
N ASP A 177 8.81 15.30 12.47
CA ASP A 177 8.38 16.41 13.30
C ASP A 177 7.91 17.53 12.36
N PRO A 178 6.74 18.17 12.58
CA PRO A 178 6.27 19.31 11.78
C PRO A 178 7.31 20.42 11.58
N SER A 179 8.33 20.49 12.44
CA SER A 179 9.52 21.34 12.26
C SER A 179 10.31 21.08 10.96
N ALA A 180 10.09 19.95 10.28
CA ALA A 180 10.73 19.61 9.01
C ALA A 180 10.01 20.17 7.76
N LEU A 181 8.82 20.76 7.93
CA LEU A 181 8.11 21.52 6.89
C LEU A 181 7.66 22.88 7.48
N PRO A 182 8.60 23.73 7.93
CA PRO A 182 8.28 24.91 8.74
C PRO A 182 7.41 25.94 7.99
N ASP A 183 7.47 25.94 6.66
CA ASP A 183 6.76 26.91 5.82
C ASP A 183 5.43 26.37 5.28
N LEU A 184 5.02 25.14 5.59
CA LEU A 184 3.76 24.57 5.09
C LEU A 184 2.56 25.28 5.73
N ASP A 185 1.70 25.88 4.90
CA ASP A 185 0.46 26.50 5.36
C ASP A 185 -0.61 25.42 5.62
N VAL A 186 -0.70 25.01 6.89
CA VAL A 186 -1.64 23.98 7.35
C VAL A 186 -3.09 24.45 7.26
N ALA A 187 -3.37 25.74 7.48
CA ALA A 187 -4.72 26.28 7.40
C ALA A 187 -5.21 26.25 5.96
N HIS A 188 -4.38 26.71 5.03
CA HIS A 188 -4.64 26.60 3.60
C HIS A 188 -4.81 25.14 3.16
N LEU A 189 -3.99 24.23 3.67
CA LEU A 189 -4.15 22.80 3.36
C LEU A 189 -5.50 22.24 3.83
N LEU A 190 -6.05 22.73 4.95
CA LEU A 190 -7.41 22.40 5.39
C LEU A 190 -8.46 22.99 4.44
N GLU A 191 -8.30 24.22 3.97
CA GLU A 191 -9.20 24.82 2.97
C GLU A 191 -9.25 24.00 1.68
N LEU A 192 -8.08 23.52 1.20
CA LEU A 192 -7.99 22.67 0.00
C LEU A 192 -8.76 21.35 0.13
N THR A 193 -9.11 20.89 1.33
CA THR A 193 -9.90 19.66 1.54
C THR A 193 -11.32 19.76 0.97
N ALA A 194 -11.85 20.98 0.83
CA ALA A 194 -13.14 21.24 0.22
C ALA A 194 -13.10 21.18 -1.32
N ASP A 195 -11.91 21.22 -1.95
CA ASP A 195 -11.77 21.15 -3.40
C ASP A 195 -12.05 19.72 -3.91
N PRO A 196 -12.97 19.52 -4.87
CA PRO A 196 -13.34 18.19 -5.37
C PRO A 196 -12.19 17.39 -6.01
N CYS A 197 -11.12 18.04 -6.45
CA CYS A 197 -10.03 17.42 -7.20
C CYS A 197 -8.77 17.21 -6.34
N VAL A 198 -8.43 18.18 -5.50
CA VAL A 198 -7.25 18.09 -4.62
C VAL A 198 -7.57 17.68 -3.19
N GLY A 199 -8.84 17.72 -2.78
CA GLY A 199 -9.22 17.62 -1.37
C GLY A 199 -8.85 16.31 -0.69
N TYR A 200 -8.90 15.18 -1.39
CA TYR A 200 -8.43 13.91 -0.83
C TYR A 200 -6.92 13.92 -0.57
N LYS A 201 -6.12 14.47 -1.49
CA LYS A 201 -4.66 14.53 -1.33
C LYS A 201 -4.28 15.47 -0.18
N ALA A 202 -4.98 16.60 -0.07
CA ALA A 202 -4.84 17.54 1.04
C ALA A 202 -5.19 16.90 2.39
N ALA A 203 -6.37 16.28 2.51
CA ALA A 203 -6.81 15.60 3.72
C ALA A 203 -5.88 14.44 4.12
N TYR A 204 -5.40 13.68 3.13
CA TYR A 204 -4.48 12.58 3.35
C TYR A 204 -3.08 13.02 3.81
N LEU A 205 -2.63 14.19 3.31
CA LEU A 205 -1.42 14.86 3.79
C LEU A 205 -1.61 15.37 5.22
N LEU A 206 -2.71 16.07 5.52
CA LEU A 206 -3.06 16.52 6.88
C LEU A 206 -3.08 15.37 7.89
N GLY A 207 -3.71 14.24 7.54
CA GLY A 207 -3.77 13.06 8.41
C GLY A 207 -2.41 12.45 8.77
N ARG A 208 -1.31 12.89 8.14
CA ARG A 208 0.08 12.48 8.45
C ARG A 208 0.87 13.50 9.24
N LEU A 209 0.40 14.75 9.30
CA LEU A 209 1.04 15.78 10.10
C LEU A 209 0.73 15.57 11.59
N GLN A 210 1.62 16.02 12.46
CA GLN A 210 1.47 15.97 13.92
C GLN A 210 1.26 17.37 14.49
N LYS A 211 0.87 17.46 15.78
CA LYS A 211 0.69 18.72 16.52
C LYS A 211 -0.31 19.69 15.86
N LEU A 212 -1.28 19.14 15.12
CA LEU A 212 -2.28 19.96 14.43
C LEU A 212 -3.25 20.65 15.39
N ASP A 213 -3.38 20.13 16.61
CA ASP A 213 -4.13 20.73 17.73
C ASP A 213 -3.56 22.08 18.21
N GLN A 214 -2.32 22.39 17.82
CA GLN A 214 -1.66 23.67 18.13
C GLN A 214 -1.89 24.73 17.05
N ILE A 215 -2.44 24.34 15.90
CA ILE A 215 -2.57 25.17 14.69
C ILE A 215 -4.04 25.34 14.29
N LEU A 216 -4.78 24.23 14.26
CA LEU A 216 -6.19 24.17 13.91
C LEU A 216 -7.05 24.02 15.17
N SER A 217 -8.32 24.40 15.07
CA SER A 217 -9.33 24.14 16.07
C SER A 217 -10.13 22.86 15.77
N LEU A 218 -10.70 22.27 16.82
CA LEU A 218 -11.58 21.11 16.67
C LEU A 218 -12.82 21.42 15.82
N GLU A 219 -13.33 22.65 15.92
CA GLU A 219 -14.50 23.11 15.17
C GLU A 219 -14.21 23.16 13.66
N GLU A 220 -13.05 23.71 13.26
CA GLU A 220 -12.64 23.75 11.85
C GLU A 220 -12.51 22.36 11.26
N VAL A 221 -11.86 21.43 11.96
CA VAL A 221 -11.66 20.06 11.46
C VAL A 221 -12.99 19.29 11.43
N THR A 222 -13.85 19.47 12.44
CA THR A 222 -15.17 18.83 12.46
C THR A 222 -16.03 19.36 11.30
N HIS A 223 -16.03 20.66 11.07
CA HIS A 223 -16.72 21.26 9.92
C HIS A 223 -16.22 20.67 8.61
N ALA A 224 -14.89 20.59 8.42
CA ALA A 224 -14.29 20.02 7.21
C ALA A 224 -14.66 18.53 7.00
N VAL A 225 -14.77 17.74 8.07
CA VAL A 225 -15.24 16.34 8.01
C VAL A 225 -16.69 16.29 7.52
N ASP A 226 -17.57 17.13 8.07
CA ASP A 226 -19.01 17.15 7.78
C ASP A 226 -19.33 17.68 6.38
N THR A 227 -18.54 18.64 5.89
CA THR A 227 -18.75 19.28 4.59
C THR A 227 -17.89 18.70 3.47
N ALA A 228 -17.14 17.63 3.72
CA ALA A 228 -16.20 17.09 2.75
C ALA A 228 -16.92 16.67 1.45
N PRO A 229 -16.31 16.88 0.27
CA PRO A 229 -16.96 16.60 -1.01
C PRO A 229 -17.13 15.09 -1.31
N ALA A 230 -16.43 14.23 -0.59
CA ALA A 230 -16.52 12.78 -0.71
C ALA A 230 -16.19 12.06 0.60
N PRO A 231 -16.76 10.85 0.86
CA PRO A 231 -16.52 10.10 2.10
C PRO A 231 -15.05 9.78 2.38
N ASP A 232 -14.25 9.56 1.34
CA ASP A 232 -12.81 9.32 1.46
C ASP A 232 -12.06 10.52 2.07
N VAL A 233 -12.52 11.75 1.77
CA VAL A 233 -11.96 12.99 2.33
C VAL A 233 -12.33 13.08 3.81
N SER A 234 -13.62 12.90 4.14
CA SER A 234 -14.09 12.86 5.54
C SER A 234 -13.28 11.84 6.34
N ARG A 235 -13.14 10.61 5.84
CA ARG A 235 -12.37 9.54 6.48
C ARG A 235 -10.91 9.93 6.72
N ALA A 236 -10.24 10.54 5.73
CA ALA A 236 -8.88 11.00 5.88
C ALA A 236 -8.76 12.09 6.97
N LEU A 237 -9.75 12.98 7.08
CA LEU A 237 -9.82 14.02 8.10
C LEU A 237 -10.14 13.48 9.51
N VAL A 238 -10.85 12.35 9.64
CA VAL A 238 -11.06 11.71 10.96
C VAL A 238 -9.73 11.40 11.66
N ARG A 239 -8.66 11.11 10.92
CA ARG A 239 -7.31 10.93 11.49
C ARG A 239 -6.76 12.17 12.18
N VAL A 240 -7.20 13.35 11.76
CA VAL A 240 -6.79 14.63 12.35
C VAL A 240 -7.50 14.83 13.69
N LEU A 241 -8.78 14.43 13.80
CA LEU A 241 -9.58 14.58 15.04
C LEU A 241 -8.94 13.92 16.27
N ARG A 242 -8.16 12.85 16.10
CA ARG A 242 -7.48 12.17 17.21
C ARG A 242 -6.47 13.06 17.95
N GLN A 243 -5.93 14.09 17.27
CA GLN A 243 -4.91 14.98 17.83
C GLN A 243 -5.49 15.96 18.86
N PHE A 244 -6.81 16.17 18.85
CA PHE A 244 -7.52 17.03 19.79
C PHE A 244 -7.82 16.36 21.14
N GLY A 245 -7.32 15.14 21.36
CA GLY A 245 -7.51 14.40 22.60
C GLY A 245 -8.99 14.25 22.96
N ASN A 246 -9.29 14.29 24.26
CA ASN A 246 -10.65 14.01 24.76
C ASN A 246 -11.71 14.99 24.26
N ALA A 247 -11.32 16.18 23.74
CA ALA A 247 -12.25 17.13 23.19
C ALA A 247 -12.99 16.59 21.95
N SER A 248 -12.38 15.68 21.17
CA SER A 248 -12.99 15.07 19.99
C SER A 248 -13.82 13.81 20.28
N SER A 249 -13.91 13.38 21.54
CA SER A 249 -14.58 12.13 21.95
C SER A 249 -16.02 12.02 21.42
N LEU A 250 -16.85 13.05 21.62
CA LEU A 250 -18.25 13.02 21.19
C LEU A 250 -18.37 13.01 19.66
N THR A 251 -17.53 13.79 18.97
CA THR A 251 -17.49 13.81 17.50
C THR A 251 -17.12 12.43 16.95
N LEU A 252 -16.09 11.78 17.51
CA LEU A 252 -15.66 10.45 17.09
C LEU A 252 -16.73 9.39 17.36
N GLN A 253 -17.42 9.44 18.51
CA GLN A 253 -18.52 8.52 18.80
C GLN A 253 -19.69 8.69 17.83
N ALA A 254 -20.03 9.93 17.46
CA ALA A 254 -21.07 10.21 16.48
C ALA A 254 -20.70 9.67 15.09
N LEU A 255 -19.46 9.88 14.65
CA LEU A 255 -18.94 9.34 13.38
C LEU A 255 -18.88 7.81 13.37
N ALA A 256 -18.50 7.19 14.50
CA ALA A 256 -18.47 5.74 14.67
C ALA A 256 -19.88 5.10 14.58
N GLY A 257 -20.92 5.83 15.00
CA GLY A 257 -22.31 5.38 14.89
C GLY A 257 -22.99 5.71 13.56
N GLY A 258 -22.28 6.30 12.60
CA GLY A 258 -22.83 6.70 11.30
C GLY A 258 -23.00 5.52 10.33
N GLU A 259 -23.67 5.79 9.20
CA GLU A 259 -23.96 4.76 8.17
C GLU A 259 -22.75 4.40 7.31
N ASN A 260 -21.73 5.26 7.25
CA ASN A 260 -20.54 5.01 6.44
C ASN A 260 -19.51 4.19 7.23
N ASN A 261 -19.43 2.89 6.93
CA ASN A 261 -18.52 1.95 7.59
C ASN A 261 -17.05 2.41 7.55
N GLU A 262 -16.59 3.03 6.46
CA GLU A 262 -15.19 3.43 6.36
C GLU A 262 -14.84 4.56 7.32
N ILE A 263 -15.72 5.56 7.44
CA ILE A 263 -15.59 6.66 8.40
C ILE A 263 -15.72 6.11 9.82
N ALA A 264 -16.69 5.22 10.05
CA ALA A 264 -16.92 4.64 11.37
C ALA A 264 -15.71 3.86 11.87
N MET A 265 -15.11 3.00 11.04
CA MET A 265 -13.90 2.26 11.38
C MET A 265 -12.72 3.17 11.71
N GLU A 266 -12.55 4.28 10.99
CA GLU A 266 -11.48 5.23 11.29
C GLU A 266 -11.73 6.01 12.59
N ALA A 267 -12.98 6.32 12.90
CA ALA A 267 -13.36 6.95 14.15
C ALA A 267 -13.10 6.02 15.36
N VAL A 268 -13.40 4.72 15.21
CA VAL A 268 -13.07 3.69 16.20
C VAL A 268 -11.58 3.62 16.48
N ARG A 269 -10.73 3.66 15.43
CA ARG A 269 -9.27 3.73 15.61
C ARG A 269 -8.82 4.99 16.33
N ALA A 270 -9.38 6.15 15.95
CA ALA A 270 -9.04 7.43 16.54
C ALA A 270 -9.38 7.48 18.05
N MET A 271 -10.47 6.84 18.48
CA MET A 271 -10.82 6.73 19.90
C MET A 271 -9.78 5.95 20.73
N GLY A 272 -8.94 5.12 20.09
CA GLY A 272 -7.86 4.38 20.75
C GLY A 272 -6.75 5.26 21.32
N SER A 273 -6.58 6.50 20.83
CA SER A 273 -5.62 7.46 21.41
C SER A 273 -6.23 8.37 22.49
N LEU A 274 -7.52 8.21 22.80
CA LEU A 274 -8.20 9.02 23.80
C LEU A 274 -8.11 8.40 25.19
N SER A 275 -8.26 9.22 26.23
CA SER A 275 -8.22 8.77 27.64
C SER A 275 -9.57 8.86 28.34
N ASP A 276 -10.59 9.45 27.71
CA ASP A 276 -11.91 9.66 28.32
C ASP A 276 -12.76 8.38 28.45
N GLU A 277 -13.64 8.38 29.45
CA GLU A 277 -14.56 7.27 29.74
C GLU A 277 -15.61 7.04 28.65
N GLY A 278 -16.04 8.09 27.93
CA GLY A 278 -17.04 7.99 26.87
C GLY A 278 -16.55 7.11 25.73
N SER A 279 -15.39 7.46 25.17
CA SER A 279 -14.71 6.67 24.13
C SER A 279 -14.43 5.25 24.61
N LYS A 280 -13.96 5.08 25.86
CA LYS A 280 -13.70 3.76 26.43
C LYS A 280 -14.96 2.88 26.44
N ASN A 281 -16.07 3.40 26.98
CA ASN A 281 -17.32 2.66 27.09
C ASN A 281 -17.92 2.36 25.70
N TYR A 282 -17.77 3.26 24.75
CA TYR A 282 -18.16 3.03 23.37
C TYR A 282 -17.40 1.86 22.75
N LEU A 283 -16.07 1.84 22.88
CA LEU A 283 -15.23 0.74 22.39
C LEU A 283 -15.59 -0.59 23.08
N ILE A 284 -15.83 -0.60 24.40
CA ILE A 284 -16.27 -1.80 25.14
C ILE A 284 -17.58 -2.34 24.57
N ALA A 285 -18.54 -1.46 24.26
CA ALA A 285 -19.81 -1.86 23.66
C ALA A 285 -19.62 -2.50 22.27
N LEU A 286 -18.68 -1.99 21.46
CA LEU A 286 -18.35 -2.57 20.16
C LEU A 286 -17.75 -3.98 20.27
N VAL A 287 -16.89 -4.24 21.27
CA VAL A 287 -16.30 -5.58 21.49
C VAL A 287 -17.39 -6.64 21.74
N ALA A 288 -18.47 -6.25 22.41
CA ALA A 288 -19.64 -7.09 22.70
C ALA A 288 -20.64 -7.21 21.53
N GLY A 289 -20.43 -6.48 20.43
CA GLY A 289 -21.29 -6.51 19.25
C GLY A 289 -21.14 -7.78 18.40
N GLU A 290 -21.82 -7.81 17.26
CA GLU A 290 -21.77 -8.95 16.31
C GLU A 290 -20.80 -8.72 15.15
N ASP A 291 -20.55 -7.46 14.77
CA ASP A 291 -19.69 -7.12 13.64
C ASP A 291 -18.22 -7.43 13.96
N THR A 292 -17.68 -8.46 13.30
CA THR A 292 -16.30 -8.93 13.53
C THR A 292 -15.25 -7.84 13.31
N PHE A 293 -15.43 -6.98 12.30
CA PHE A 293 -14.49 -5.91 11.99
C PHE A 293 -14.47 -4.86 13.11
N MET A 294 -15.65 -4.43 13.55
CA MET A 294 -15.77 -3.45 14.63
C MET A 294 -15.25 -4.00 15.95
N ARG A 295 -15.49 -5.29 16.25
CA ARG A 295 -14.95 -5.96 17.44
C ARG A 295 -13.43 -6.02 17.43
N HIS A 296 -12.85 -6.46 16.31
CA HIS A 296 -11.40 -6.48 16.09
C HIS A 296 -10.79 -5.08 16.27
N LEU A 297 -11.34 -4.07 15.58
CA LEU A 297 -10.86 -2.69 15.66
C LEU A 297 -11.00 -2.11 17.07
N ALA A 298 -12.11 -2.37 17.75
CA ALA A 298 -12.35 -1.88 19.10
C ALA A 298 -11.40 -2.50 20.13
N LEU A 299 -11.08 -3.80 20.01
CA LEU A 299 -10.07 -4.45 20.85
C LEU A 299 -8.69 -3.82 20.65
N ALA A 300 -8.25 -3.65 19.40
CA ALA A 300 -6.98 -3.01 19.09
C ALA A 300 -6.94 -1.56 19.58
N ALA A 301 -8.04 -0.82 19.43
CA ALA A 301 -8.17 0.55 19.91
C ALA A 301 -8.11 0.62 21.45
N LEU A 302 -8.78 -0.28 22.18
CA LEU A 302 -8.72 -0.35 23.64
C LEU A 302 -7.30 -0.62 24.14
N ALA A 303 -6.57 -1.52 23.48
CA ALA A 303 -5.19 -1.87 23.83
C ALA A 303 -4.22 -0.70 23.64
N GLY A 304 -4.47 0.16 22.65
CA GLY A 304 -3.64 1.33 22.31
C GLY A 304 -3.82 2.54 23.23
N ARG A 305 -4.81 2.53 24.13
CA ARG A 305 -5.05 3.64 25.07
C ARG A 305 -3.96 3.72 26.12
N ASP A 306 -3.56 4.92 26.53
CA ASP A 306 -2.50 5.10 27.53
C ASP A 306 -2.79 4.38 28.86
N ALA A 307 -4.03 4.53 29.36
CA ALA A 307 -4.50 3.87 30.57
C ALA A 307 -5.35 2.63 30.25
N MET A 308 -4.86 1.45 30.64
CA MET A 308 -5.62 0.20 30.61
C MET A 308 -6.00 -0.16 32.04
N ASP A 309 -7.25 0.13 32.40
CA ASP A 309 -7.76 -0.27 33.70
C ASP A 309 -7.98 -1.79 33.76
N ALA A 310 -8.12 -2.33 34.97
CA ALA A 310 -8.27 -3.77 35.20
C ALA A 310 -9.49 -4.36 34.48
N GLY A 311 -10.55 -3.58 34.25
CA GLY A 311 -11.74 -4.02 33.54
C GLY A 311 -11.45 -4.22 32.04
N VAL A 312 -10.73 -3.27 31.42
CA VAL A 312 -10.30 -3.41 30.02
C VAL A 312 -9.36 -4.61 29.86
N SER A 313 -8.37 -4.78 30.75
CA SER A 313 -7.49 -5.96 30.71
C SER A 313 -8.26 -7.28 30.81
N GLN A 314 -9.24 -7.36 31.72
CA GLN A 314 -10.10 -8.54 31.86
C GLN A 314 -10.96 -8.80 30.61
N LEU A 315 -11.49 -7.75 29.99
CA LEU A 315 -12.25 -7.87 28.74
C LEU A 315 -11.39 -8.41 27.60
N ILE A 316 -10.19 -7.86 27.42
CA ILE A 316 -9.26 -8.33 26.38
C ILE A 316 -8.86 -9.79 26.67
N ALA A 317 -8.54 -10.13 27.92
CA ALA A 317 -8.22 -11.50 28.33
C ALA A 317 -9.36 -12.48 28.03
N ALA A 318 -10.61 -12.12 28.33
CA ALA A 318 -11.78 -12.93 27.99
C ALA A 318 -11.95 -13.09 26.47
N SER A 319 -11.60 -12.07 25.68
CA SER A 319 -11.72 -12.06 24.22
C SER A 319 -10.71 -12.97 23.51
N VAL A 320 -9.70 -13.50 24.22
CA VAL A 320 -8.78 -14.52 23.68
C VAL A 320 -9.52 -15.81 23.33
N GLU A 321 -10.61 -16.14 24.01
CA GLU A 321 -11.42 -17.33 23.74
C GLU A 321 -12.54 -17.06 22.72
N ASP A 322 -12.46 -15.97 21.95
CA ASP A 322 -13.45 -15.65 20.93
C ASP A 322 -13.57 -16.78 19.89
N PRO A 323 -14.80 -17.14 19.47
CA PRO A 323 -14.98 -18.13 18.42
C PRO A 323 -14.44 -17.67 17.06
N ASN A 324 -14.37 -16.36 16.79
CA ASN A 324 -13.73 -15.85 15.59
C ASN A 324 -12.21 -15.76 15.82
N PRO A 325 -11.40 -16.45 14.99
CA PRO A 325 -9.96 -16.53 15.20
C PRO A 325 -9.25 -15.17 15.06
N TRP A 326 -9.74 -14.27 14.20
CA TRP A 326 -9.17 -12.92 14.02
C TRP A 326 -9.35 -12.07 15.27
N VAL A 327 -10.54 -12.10 15.88
CA VAL A 327 -10.83 -11.38 17.13
C VAL A 327 -9.98 -11.95 18.27
N ALA A 328 -9.90 -13.28 18.39
CA ALA A 328 -9.07 -13.95 19.39
C ALA A 328 -7.59 -13.55 19.27
N VAL A 329 -7.02 -13.64 18.07
CA VAL A 329 -5.61 -13.26 17.83
C VAL A 329 -5.35 -11.81 18.19
N THR A 330 -6.27 -10.91 17.83
CA THR A 330 -6.17 -9.49 18.14
C THR A 330 -6.16 -9.25 19.64
N ALA A 331 -7.02 -9.95 20.39
CA ALA A 331 -7.04 -9.90 21.84
C ALA A 331 -5.70 -10.37 22.44
N LEU A 332 -5.15 -11.49 21.95
CA LEU A 332 -3.89 -12.01 22.47
C LEU A 332 -2.71 -11.08 22.17
N GLN A 333 -2.62 -10.54 20.94
CA GLN A 333 -1.63 -9.54 20.58
C GLN A 333 -1.76 -8.26 21.42
N SER A 334 -2.99 -7.85 21.72
CA SER A 334 -3.29 -6.69 22.56
C SER A 334 -2.81 -6.87 24.01
N LEU A 335 -2.94 -8.08 24.58
CA LEU A 335 -2.43 -8.38 25.92
C LEU A 335 -0.91 -8.39 25.99
N ASN A 336 -0.25 -8.89 24.94
CA ASN A 336 1.20 -9.04 24.91
C ASN A 336 1.94 -7.71 25.12
N VAL A 337 1.32 -6.59 24.75
CA VAL A 337 1.86 -5.24 24.97
C VAL A 337 2.04 -4.93 26.47
N ARG A 338 1.27 -5.55 27.37
CA ARG A 338 1.22 -5.19 28.79
C ARG A 338 1.46 -6.33 29.78
N THR A 339 0.95 -7.53 29.48
CA THR A 339 1.02 -8.72 30.36
C THR A 339 1.57 -9.94 29.60
N PRO A 340 2.80 -9.87 29.06
CA PRO A 340 3.38 -10.93 28.24
C PRO A 340 3.47 -12.28 28.96
N GLU A 341 3.59 -12.29 30.29
CA GLU A 341 3.61 -13.51 31.12
C GLU A 341 2.29 -14.29 31.09
N GLU A 342 1.15 -13.61 30.94
CA GLU A 342 -0.17 -14.26 30.83
C GLU A 342 -0.42 -14.78 29.40
N VAL A 343 0.29 -14.23 28.41
CA VAL A 343 0.16 -14.58 26.99
C VAL A 343 0.86 -15.90 26.66
N LEU A 344 2.01 -16.17 27.26
CA LEU A 344 2.87 -17.31 26.90
C LEU A 344 2.16 -18.68 26.95
N PRO A 345 1.37 -19.03 28.00
CA PRO A 345 0.66 -20.31 28.03
C PRO A 345 -0.36 -20.45 26.90
N VAL A 346 -1.04 -19.36 26.54
CA VAL A 346 -2.03 -19.34 25.46
C VAL A 346 -1.33 -19.44 24.11
N ALA A 347 -0.29 -18.64 23.88
CA ALA A 347 0.47 -18.64 22.65
C ALA A 347 1.06 -20.04 22.38
N ARG A 348 1.61 -20.70 23.40
CA ARG A 348 2.06 -22.09 23.30
C ARG A 348 0.94 -23.03 22.88
N ARG A 349 -0.21 -22.98 23.57
CA ARG A 349 -1.38 -23.83 23.24
C ARG A 349 -1.84 -23.64 21.80
N TRP A 350 -1.84 -22.40 21.30
CA TRP A 350 -2.22 -22.10 19.91
C TRP A 350 -1.18 -22.56 18.91
N PHE A 351 0.10 -22.35 19.18
CA PHE A 351 1.19 -22.82 18.34
C PHE A 351 1.19 -24.35 18.17
N GLU A 352 0.86 -25.09 19.23
CA GLU A 352 0.75 -26.55 19.21
C GLU A 352 -0.60 -27.06 18.63
N GLY A 353 -1.56 -26.17 18.35
CA GLY A 353 -2.91 -26.51 17.89
C GLY A 353 -3.07 -26.65 16.37
N ASP A 354 -4.28 -26.99 15.94
CA ASP A 354 -4.62 -27.25 14.53
C ASP A 354 -5.03 -26.01 13.73
N ASP A 355 -5.39 -24.91 14.41
CA ASP A 355 -5.76 -23.65 13.75
C ASP A 355 -4.49 -22.95 13.25
N TYR A 356 -4.25 -23.03 11.93
CA TYR A 356 -3.05 -22.47 11.32
C TYR A 356 -2.88 -20.99 11.61
N TYR A 357 -3.94 -20.20 11.44
CA TYR A 357 -3.83 -18.75 11.63
C TYR A 357 -3.44 -18.42 13.08
N LYS A 358 -4.08 -19.06 14.08
CA LYS A 358 -3.69 -18.91 15.49
C LYS A 358 -2.26 -19.37 15.75
N ALA A 359 -1.85 -20.50 15.17
CA ALA A 359 -0.50 -21.04 15.33
C ALA A 359 0.56 -20.09 14.75
N PHE A 360 0.32 -19.54 13.57
CA PHE A 360 1.18 -18.57 12.90
C PHE A 360 1.30 -17.27 13.71
N SER A 361 0.17 -16.70 14.16
CA SER A 361 0.19 -15.50 14.99
C SER A 361 0.88 -15.72 16.33
N ALA A 362 0.75 -16.92 16.92
CA ALA A 362 1.42 -17.27 18.17
C ALA A 362 2.95 -17.34 18.05
N MET A 363 3.51 -17.71 16.89
CA MET A 363 4.97 -17.72 16.68
C MET A 363 5.59 -16.33 16.91
N SER A 364 4.95 -15.29 16.37
CA SER A 364 5.41 -13.91 16.54
C SER A 364 5.40 -13.46 18.00
N LEU A 365 4.50 -14.00 18.82
CA LEU A 365 4.45 -13.70 20.26
C LEU A 365 5.51 -14.50 21.03
N LEU A 366 5.66 -15.80 20.72
CA LEU A 366 6.65 -16.67 21.36
C LEU A 366 8.09 -16.19 21.09
N SER A 367 8.38 -15.65 19.91
CA SER A 367 9.73 -15.16 19.58
C SER A 367 10.15 -13.91 20.37
N GLN A 368 9.27 -13.30 21.16
CA GLN A 368 9.54 -12.08 21.92
C GLN A 368 10.07 -12.34 23.34
N SER A 369 10.06 -13.59 23.84
CA SER A 369 10.55 -13.93 25.18
C SER A 369 11.53 -15.10 25.16
N ASP A 370 12.43 -15.19 26.14
CA ASP A 370 13.41 -16.28 26.20
C ASP A 370 12.75 -17.67 26.34
N GLU A 371 11.68 -17.75 27.15
CA GLU A 371 10.90 -18.99 27.30
C GLU A 371 10.17 -19.37 26.00
N GLY A 372 9.56 -18.41 25.32
CA GLY A 372 8.88 -18.64 24.05
C GLY A 372 9.86 -19.02 22.94
N LYS A 373 11.05 -18.40 22.89
CA LYS A 373 12.12 -18.78 21.98
C LYS A 373 12.57 -20.22 22.22
N ALA A 374 12.72 -20.65 23.47
CA ALA A 374 13.08 -22.04 23.79
C ALA A 374 12.01 -23.03 23.30
N ILE A 375 10.72 -22.67 23.34
CA ILE A 375 9.62 -23.48 22.75
C ILE A 375 9.78 -23.58 21.24
N LEU A 376 10.01 -22.45 20.56
CA LEU A 376 10.21 -22.43 19.10
C LEU A 376 11.46 -23.22 18.68
N GLU A 377 12.56 -23.09 19.42
CA GLU A 377 13.82 -23.81 19.16
C GLU A 377 13.64 -25.32 19.29
N ALA A 378 12.99 -25.76 20.38
CA ALA A 378 12.69 -27.17 20.60
C ALA A 378 11.77 -27.72 19.50
N TYR A 379 10.76 -26.95 19.09
CA TYR A 379 9.84 -27.36 18.03
C TYR A 379 10.55 -27.42 16.67
N ALA A 380 11.30 -26.39 16.30
CA ALA A 380 12.05 -26.33 15.05
C ALA A 380 13.08 -27.46 14.95
N GLY A 381 13.81 -27.75 16.03
CA GLY A 381 14.78 -28.84 16.08
C GLY A 381 14.14 -30.23 16.01
N ALA A 382 12.95 -30.41 16.59
CA ALA A 382 12.20 -31.66 16.50
C ALA A 382 11.52 -31.85 15.14
N ASN A 383 11.15 -30.75 14.47
CA ASN A 383 10.37 -30.75 13.24
C ASN A 383 11.06 -29.98 12.08
N PRO A 384 12.35 -30.20 11.79
CA PRO A 384 13.14 -29.35 10.89
C PRO A 384 12.68 -29.41 9.42
N ASN A 385 11.91 -30.45 9.06
CA ASN A 385 11.38 -30.65 7.72
C ASN A 385 9.89 -30.27 7.60
N THR A 386 9.33 -29.60 8.60
CA THR A 386 7.95 -29.10 8.57
C THR A 386 7.95 -27.59 8.35
N ILE A 387 6.91 -27.02 7.73
CA ILE A 387 6.79 -25.55 7.68
C ILE A 387 6.74 -24.96 9.06
N ARG A 388 5.93 -25.50 9.97
CA ARG A 388 5.81 -24.93 11.31
C ARG A 388 7.17 -24.88 12.02
N GLY A 389 8.03 -25.88 11.79
CA GLY A 389 9.41 -25.88 12.26
C GLY A 389 10.31 -24.86 11.54
N ARG A 390 10.17 -24.71 10.22
CA ARG A 390 10.88 -23.67 9.44
C ARG A 390 10.47 -22.25 9.84
N GLU A 391 9.18 -21.97 9.95
CA GLU A 391 8.64 -20.67 10.34
C GLU A 391 8.98 -20.35 11.80
N ALA A 392 8.98 -21.35 12.69
CA ALA A 392 9.53 -21.19 14.03
C ALA A 392 11.02 -20.83 14.00
N ALA A 393 11.81 -21.44 13.12
CA ALA A 393 13.21 -21.07 12.93
C ALA A 393 13.37 -19.65 12.36
N ILE A 394 12.56 -19.25 11.38
CA ILE A 394 12.56 -17.88 10.82
C ILE A 394 12.14 -16.85 11.88
N ALA A 395 11.16 -17.18 12.73
CA ALA A 395 10.73 -16.31 13.83
C ALA A 395 11.85 -16.10 14.86
N LEU A 396 12.75 -17.08 15.03
CA LEU A 396 13.94 -17.00 15.90
C LEU A 396 15.10 -16.24 15.25
N ASP A 397 15.34 -16.51 13.97
CA ASP A 397 16.39 -15.91 13.16
C ASP A 397 15.84 -15.58 11.76
N PRO A 398 15.39 -14.32 11.56
CA PRO A 398 14.85 -13.88 10.28
C PRO A 398 15.86 -14.00 9.12
N SER A 399 17.17 -14.11 9.40
CA SER A 399 18.18 -14.29 8.35
C SER A 399 18.07 -15.65 7.64
N ILE A 400 17.41 -16.63 8.26
CA ILE A 400 17.11 -17.95 7.66
C ILE A 400 16.21 -17.82 6.44
N GLU A 401 15.33 -16.82 6.39
CA GLU A 401 14.45 -16.60 5.26
C GLU A 401 15.26 -16.34 3.97
N GLY A 402 16.43 -15.71 4.11
CA GLY A 402 17.39 -15.46 3.03
C GLY A 402 16.85 -14.50 1.98
N ILE A 403 17.60 -13.47 1.62
CA ILE A 403 17.26 -12.68 0.43
C ILE A 403 17.69 -13.48 -0.79
N GLU A 404 16.76 -14.28 -1.33
CA GLU A 404 16.98 -14.97 -2.58
C GLU A 404 17.21 -13.97 -3.71
N LYS A 405 18.24 -14.23 -4.54
CA LYS A 405 18.44 -13.45 -5.74
C LYS A 405 17.24 -13.64 -6.68
N PRO A 406 16.73 -12.57 -7.30
CA PRO A 406 15.61 -12.67 -8.22
C PRO A 406 15.89 -13.69 -9.31
N ARG A 407 14.96 -14.62 -9.49
CA ARG A 407 15.00 -15.61 -10.55
C ARG A 407 14.96 -14.91 -11.91
N LYS A 408 15.32 -15.64 -12.97
CA LYS A 408 15.05 -15.16 -14.32
C LYS A 408 13.54 -15.23 -14.56
N THR A 409 12.96 -14.08 -14.88
CA THR A 409 11.54 -13.93 -15.16
C THR A 409 11.21 -14.64 -16.47
N PRO A 410 10.01 -15.21 -16.63
CA PRO A 410 9.67 -15.96 -17.83
C PRO A 410 9.79 -15.12 -19.10
N GLY A 411 10.19 -15.74 -20.22
CA GLY A 411 10.31 -15.01 -21.48
C GLY A 411 8.98 -14.44 -21.98
N TRP A 412 9.05 -13.40 -22.82
CA TRP A 412 7.88 -12.63 -23.27
C TRP A 412 6.73 -13.45 -23.89
N ASN A 413 7.03 -14.61 -24.47
CA ASN A 413 6.00 -15.52 -24.99
C ASN A 413 5.05 -16.02 -23.91
N MET A 414 5.56 -16.24 -22.70
CA MET A 414 4.73 -16.65 -21.57
C MET A 414 3.85 -15.51 -21.08
N VAL A 415 4.41 -14.30 -20.98
CA VAL A 415 3.65 -13.07 -20.69
C VAL A 415 2.48 -12.92 -21.66
N ARG A 416 2.74 -13.03 -22.96
CA ARG A 416 1.70 -12.96 -24.01
C ARG A 416 0.63 -14.04 -23.86
N SER A 417 0.96 -15.22 -23.35
CA SER A 417 -0.01 -16.31 -23.20
C SER A 417 -1.12 -16.03 -22.17
N TYR A 418 -0.87 -15.11 -21.23
CA TYR A 418 -1.82 -14.67 -20.21
C TYR A 418 -2.60 -13.40 -20.57
N GLN A 419 -2.32 -12.79 -21.71
CA GLN A 419 -2.89 -11.50 -22.08
C GLN A 419 -4.43 -11.48 -22.09
N GLU A 420 -5.05 -12.56 -22.57
CA GLU A 420 -6.52 -12.70 -22.68
C GLU A 420 -7.11 -13.54 -21.54
N ARG A 421 -6.41 -13.56 -20.40
CA ARG A 421 -6.81 -14.30 -19.21
C ARG A 421 -6.97 -13.40 -18.00
N GLU A 422 -7.80 -13.84 -17.07
CA GLU A 422 -7.99 -13.24 -15.74
C GLU A 422 -7.66 -14.29 -14.69
N LEU A 423 -7.21 -13.83 -13.52
CA LEU A 423 -7.03 -14.66 -12.34
C LEU A 423 -8.35 -14.71 -11.58
N LYS A 424 -8.89 -15.92 -11.38
CA LYS A 424 -10.05 -16.16 -10.53
C LYS A 424 -9.58 -16.74 -9.20
N LEU A 425 -9.92 -16.08 -8.10
CA LEU A 425 -9.69 -16.53 -6.74
C LEU A 425 -11.04 -16.89 -6.11
N GLN A 426 -11.27 -18.17 -5.83
CA GLN A 426 -12.37 -18.63 -5.00
C GLN A 426 -11.92 -18.56 -3.55
N THR A 427 -12.57 -17.74 -2.74
CA THR A 427 -12.25 -17.56 -1.33
C THR A 427 -13.38 -18.08 -0.45
N THR A 428 -13.11 -18.26 0.84
CA THR A 428 -14.13 -18.59 1.86
C THR A 428 -15.27 -17.56 1.93
N ARG A 429 -15.12 -16.36 1.35
CA ARG A 429 -16.11 -15.28 1.31
C ARG A 429 -16.76 -15.08 -0.06
N GLY A 430 -16.36 -15.85 -1.07
CA GLY A 430 -16.82 -15.72 -2.44
C GLY A 430 -15.68 -15.53 -3.44
N ASP A 431 -16.05 -15.29 -4.70
CA ASP A 431 -15.10 -15.20 -5.80
C ASP A 431 -14.59 -13.76 -5.98
N VAL A 432 -13.30 -13.62 -6.30
CA VAL A 432 -12.65 -12.36 -6.73
C VAL A 432 -11.97 -12.59 -8.08
N CYS A 433 -12.21 -11.69 -9.01
CA CYS A 433 -11.68 -11.75 -10.37
C CYS A 433 -10.69 -10.62 -10.60
N ILE A 434 -9.50 -10.95 -11.10
CA ILE A 434 -8.40 -10.00 -11.26
C ILE A 434 -7.93 -10.02 -12.70
N LYS A 435 -7.97 -8.86 -13.35
CA LYS A 435 -7.38 -8.64 -14.67
C LYS A 435 -5.91 -8.25 -14.52
N PRO A 436 -4.98 -8.86 -15.28
CA PRO A 436 -3.56 -8.51 -15.22
C PRO A 436 -3.30 -7.08 -15.72
N SER A 437 -2.35 -6.39 -15.09
CA SER A 437 -1.91 -5.04 -15.48
C SER A 437 -0.89 -5.12 -16.61
N SER A 438 -1.03 -4.23 -17.61
CA SER A 438 -0.06 -4.04 -18.69
C SER A 438 1.21 -3.30 -18.25
N LEU A 439 1.19 -2.63 -17.09
CA LEU A 439 2.33 -1.91 -16.52
C LEU A 439 3.32 -2.86 -15.82
N ALA A 440 2.83 -4.02 -15.37
CA ALA A 440 3.61 -5.03 -14.68
C ALA A 440 3.42 -6.44 -15.30
N PRO A 441 3.73 -6.61 -16.60
CA PRO A 441 3.43 -7.84 -17.34
C PRO A 441 4.15 -9.07 -16.80
N TYR A 442 5.37 -8.94 -16.28
CA TYR A 442 6.12 -10.08 -15.76
C TYR A 442 5.62 -10.50 -14.38
N ALA A 443 5.31 -9.55 -13.51
CA ALA A 443 4.68 -9.81 -12.22
C ALA A 443 3.31 -10.46 -12.43
N ALA A 444 2.47 -9.89 -13.28
CA ALA A 444 1.17 -10.47 -13.61
C ALA A 444 1.30 -11.93 -14.11
N ALA A 445 2.20 -12.19 -15.07
CA ALA A 445 2.43 -13.53 -15.58
C ALA A 445 2.95 -14.52 -14.51
N ASN A 446 3.73 -14.04 -13.54
CA ASN A 446 4.19 -14.86 -12.42
C ASN A 446 3.01 -15.36 -11.55
N PHE A 447 2.07 -14.48 -11.22
CA PHE A 447 0.91 -14.85 -10.41
C PHE A 447 -0.11 -15.70 -11.16
N MET A 448 -0.31 -15.44 -12.45
CA MET A 448 -1.12 -16.30 -13.31
C MET A 448 -0.55 -17.73 -13.37
N LEU A 449 0.78 -17.85 -13.45
CA LEU A 449 1.46 -19.15 -13.38
C LEU A 449 1.27 -19.82 -12.01
N LEU A 450 1.46 -19.07 -10.91
CA LEU A 450 1.25 -19.60 -9.56
C LEU A 450 -0.16 -20.20 -9.40
N ALA A 451 -1.18 -19.54 -9.95
CA ALA A 451 -2.54 -20.05 -9.95
C ALA A 451 -2.66 -21.35 -10.79
N ASP A 452 -2.17 -21.35 -12.03
CA ASP A 452 -2.29 -22.49 -12.94
C ASP A 452 -1.55 -23.74 -12.44
N VAL A 453 -0.44 -23.59 -11.71
CA VAL A 453 0.27 -24.71 -11.07
C VAL A 453 -0.26 -25.07 -9.69
N GLY A 454 -1.39 -24.48 -9.29
CA GLY A 454 -2.08 -24.75 -8.02
C GLY A 454 -1.38 -24.20 -6.79
N LYS A 455 -0.37 -23.33 -6.96
CA LYS A 455 0.46 -22.86 -5.85
C LYS A 455 -0.28 -21.96 -4.85
N MET A 456 -1.33 -21.30 -5.32
CA MET A 456 -2.11 -20.35 -4.52
C MET A 456 -3.25 -21.02 -3.72
N ASN A 457 -3.53 -22.29 -3.95
CA ASN A 457 -4.62 -23.01 -3.28
C ASN A 457 -4.25 -23.25 -1.81
N GLY A 458 -5.18 -22.99 -0.90
CA GLY A 458 -4.98 -23.13 0.54
C GLY A 458 -4.21 -21.97 1.20
N MET A 459 -3.78 -20.95 0.45
CA MET A 459 -3.09 -19.80 1.02
C MET A 459 -4.03 -18.95 1.87
N LEU A 460 -3.52 -18.41 2.99
CA LEU A 460 -4.28 -17.55 3.89
C LEU A 460 -4.27 -16.10 3.45
N TRP A 461 -5.40 -15.44 3.69
CA TRP A 461 -5.45 -14.01 3.98
C TRP A 461 -4.91 -13.80 5.40
N HIS A 462 -3.59 -13.70 5.53
CA HIS A 462 -2.90 -13.68 6.82
C HIS A 462 -2.78 -12.28 7.43
N ARG A 463 -3.03 -11.24 6.63
CA ARG A 463 -3.02 -9.85 7.08
C ARG A 463 -4.12 -9.06 6.38
N VAL A 464 -5.11 -8.62 7.13
CA VAL A 464 -6.21 -7.80 6.62
C VAL A 464 -6.34 -6.57 7.48
N ILE A 465 -6.14 -5.40 6.88
CA ILE A 465 -6.28 -4.11 7.56
C ILE A 465 -7.45 -3.38 6.89
N PRO A 466 -8.58 -3.19 7.59
CA PRO A 466 -9.74 -2.52 7.02
C PRO A 466 -9.41 -1.10 6.53
N ASN A 467 -9.98 -0.66 5.42
CA ASN A 467 -9.61 0.61 4.76
C ASN A 467 -8.11 0.71 4.41
N PHE A 468 -7.45 -0.40 4.15
CA PHE A 468 -6.07 -0.42 3.65
C PHE A 468 -5.88 -1.55 2.65
N VAL A 469 -5.58 -2.77 3.11
CA VAL A 469 -5.28 -3.90 2.24
C VAL A 469 -5.78 -5.21 2.83
N ALA A 470 -6.20 -6.13 1.97
CA ALA A 470 -6.29 -7.55 2.27
C ALA A 470 -5.09 -8.24 1.62
N GLN A 471 -4.22 -8.87 2.40
CA GLN A 471 -2.96 -9.47 1.96
C GLN A 471 -2.99 -11.00 2.12
N ALA A 472 -2.58 -11.69 1.06
CA ALA A 472 -2.52 -13.14 0.98
C ALA A 472 -1.19 -13.62 0.40
N GLY A 473 -1.08 -14.93 0.19
CA GLY A 473 0.05 -15.57 -0.46
C GLY A 473 1.05 -16.25 0.47
N GLN A 474 0.69 -16.39 1.75
CA GLN A 474 1.39 -17.21 2.74
C GLN A 474 0.73 -18.59 2.81
N SER A 475 1.52 -19.67 2.88
CA SER A 475 1.05 -21.06 2.93
C SER A 475 1.77 -21.88 4.01
N GLU A 476 1.09 -22.89 4.57
CA GLU A 476 1.72 -23.94 5.40
C GLU A 476 2.38 -25.06 4.60
N ASP A 477 2.15 -25.14 3.29
CA ASP A 477 2.81 -26.14 2.46
C ASP A 477 4.17 -25.58 1.97
N PRO A 478 5.31 -26.23 2.30
CA PRO A 478 6.64 -25.73 1.93
C PRO A 478 6.89 -25.72 0.44
N GLU A 479 6.19 -26.56 -0.32
CA GLU A 479 6.23 -26.47 -1.76
C GLU A 479 5.46 -25.24 -2.26
N LEU A 480 4.45 -24.76 -1.54
CA LEU A 480 3.62 -23.60 -1.90
C LEU A 480 4.19 -22.27 -1.39
N ALA A 481 4.94 -22.29 -0.29
CA ALA A 481 5.38 -21.08 0.43
C ALA A 481 6.52 -20.28 -0.25
N SER A 482 7.24 -20.87 -1.21
CA SER A 482 8.25 -20.14 -1.99
C SER A 482 8.21 -20.54 -3.47
N TRP A 483 8.35 -19.54 -4.34
CA TRP A 483 8.46 -19.67 -5.79
C TRP A 483 9.74 -19.00 -6.36
N GLY A 484 10.62 -18.58 -5.45
CA GLY A 484 11.70 -17.65 -5.73
C GLY A 484 11.22 -16.22 -5.95
N THR A 485 12.13 -15.27 -5.75
CA THR A 485 11.82 -13.84 -5.87
C THR A 485 11.80 -13.39 -7.33
N ILE A 486 10.96 -12.40 -7.64
CA ILE A 486 10.89 -11.71 -8.93
C ILE A 486 11.27 -10.24 -8.75
N ARG A 487 11.70 -9.63 -9.85
CA ARG A 487 12.03 -8.21 -9.90
C ARG A 487 10.78 -7.36 -9.96
N GLU A 488 10.86 -6.17 -9.41
CA GLU A 488 9.72 -5.26 -9.33
C GLU A 488 9.50 -4.46 -10.62
N GLU A 489 8.22 -4.23 -10.92
CA GLU A 489 7.66 -3.40 -12.00
C GLU A 489 6.83 -2.26 -11.39
N TRP A 490 7.43 -1.54 -10.45
CA TRP A 490 6.75 -0.58 -9.58
C TRP A 490 6.54 0.80 -10.21
N TRP A 491 7.34 1.17 -11.22
CA TRP A 491 7.28 2.51 -11.80
C TRP A 491 5.94 2.75 -12.52
N GLY A 492 5.24 3.83 -12.17
CA GLY A 492 3.89 4.11 -12.69
C GLY A 492 2.76 3.29 -12.04
N SER A 493 3.05 2.53 -10.98
CA SER A 493 2.01 1.82 -10.22
C SER A 493 1.24 2.76 -9.29
N ILE A 494 -0.09 2.68 -9.33
CA ILE A 494 -1.01 3.49 -8.52
C ILE A 494 -1.91 2.57 -7.71
N HIS A 495 -2.00 2.85 -6.42
CA HIS A 495 -2.74 2.06 -5.45
C HIS A 495 -4.04 2.76 -5.07
N VAL A 496 -5.09 2.39 -5.80
CA VAL A 496 -6.48 2.79 -5.56
C VAL A 496 -7.31 1.54 -5.21
N PRO A 497 -8.54 1.68 -4.67
CA PRO A 497 -9.39 0.52 -4.40
C PRO A 497 -9.48 -0.44 -5.60
N GLY A 498 -9.33 -1.73 -5.35
CA GLY A 498 -9.37 -2.79 -6.35
C GLY A 498 -8.03 -3.09 -7.04
N THR A 499 -6.99 -2.25 -6.91
CA THR A 499 -5.68 -2.62 -7.47
C THR A 499 -5.04 -3.74 -6.66
N VAL A 500 -4.32 -4.63 -7.33
CA VAL A 500 -3.67 -5.81 -6.74
C VAL A 500 -2.17 -5.63 -6.82
N GLY A 501 -1.53 -5.49 -5.65
CA GLY A 501 -0.10 -5.24 -5.51
C GLY A 501 0.69 -6.48 -5.13
N VAL A 502 1.96 -6.53 -5.49
CA VAL A 502 2.91 -7.55 -5.03
C VAL A 502 3.48 -7.12 -3.67
N ALA A 503 3.42 -7.99 -2.67
CA ALA A 503 4.03 -7.72 -1.37
C ALA A 503 5.53 -8.05 -1.41
N THR A 504 6.36 -7.17 -0.85
CA THR A 504 7.83 -7.29 -0.90
C THR A 504 8.45 -6.94 0.46
N ALA A 505 9.56 -7.59 0.79
CA ALA A 505 10.39 -7.31 1.98
C ALA A 505 11.51 -6.29 1.68
N GLY A 506 11.49 -5.73 0.47
CA GLY A 506 12.55 -4.90 -0.09
C GLY A 506 12.57 -5.01 -1.62
N ARG A 507 13.37 -4.17 -2.26
CA ARG A 507 13.43 -4.11 -3.72
C ARG A 507 13.78 -5.47 -4.32
N ASP A 508 13.03 -5.86 -5.35
CA ASP A 508 13.19 -7.12 -6.08
C ASP A 508 13.05 -8.39 -5.20
N THR A 509 12.19 -8.35 -4.17
CA THR A 509 11.93 -9.52 -3.29
C THR A 509 10.50 -10.08 -3.39
N GLY A 510 9.71 -9.62 -4.37
CA GLY A 510 8.36 -10.11 -4.57
C GLY A 510 8.33 -11.61 -4.87
N SER A 511 7.41 -12.35 -4.26
CA SER A 511 7.34 -13.82 -4.36
C SER A 511 5.89 -14.25 -4.64
N THR A 512 5.29 -15.02 -3.75
CA THR A 512 3.90 -15.50 -3.76
C THR A 512 2.94 -14.56 -3.06
N GLN A 513 3.44 -13.64 -2.22
CA GLN A 513 2.60 -12.72 -1.46
C GLN A 513 2.11 -11.55 -2.29
N PHE A 514 0.83 -11.23 -2.13
CA PHE A 514 0.15 -10.14 -2.81
C PHE A 514 -0.92 -9.52 -1.93
N PHE A 515 -1.45 -8.37 -2.34
CA PHE A 515 -2.52 -7.69 -1.61
C PHE A 515 -3.51 -7.01 -2.55
N ILE A 516 -4.78 -6.97 -2.14
CA ILE A 516 -5.84 -6.17 -2.75
C ILE A 516 -5.98 -4.88 -1.96
N ASN A 517 -5.90 -3.74 -2.64
CA ASN A 517 -6.17 -2.44 -2.02
C ASN A 517 -7.67 -2.28 -1.81
N THR A 518 -8.12 -2.10 -0.56
CA THR A 518 -9.53 -1.86 -0.23
C THR A 518 -9.82 -0.37 0.01
N ALA A 519 -8.82 0.48 -0.17
CA ALA A 519 -8.89 1.93 -0.01
C ALA A 519 -7.84 2.59 -0.92
N TYR A 520 -7.93 3.91 -1.07
CA TYR A 520 -6.85 4.70 -1.65
C TYR A 520 -5.59 4.65 -0.77
N ASN A 521 -4.51 4.11 -1.32
CA ASN A 521 -3.26 3.85 -0.60
C ASN A 521 -2.09 4.54 -1.28
N MET A 522 -2.21 5.86 -1.46
CA MET A 522 -1.26 6.66 -2.23
C MET A 522 0.20 6.54 -1.75
N HIS A 523 0.41 6.16 -0.49
CA HIS A 523 1.74 5.94 0.06
C HIS A 523 2.48 4.74 -0.54
N LEU A 524 1.76 3.84 -1.21
CA LEU A 524 2.31 2.69 -1.93
C LEU A 524 2.69 3.02 -3.38
N ASN A 525 2.18 4.14 -3.93
CA ASN A 525 2.42 4.53 -5.32
C ASN A 525 3.91 4.70 -5.59
N GLY A 526 4.37 4.18 -6.73
CA GLY A 526 5.78 4.23 -7.10
C GLY A 526 6.70 3.51 -6.09
N ARG A 527 6.19 2.47 -5.41
CA ARG A 527 6.99 1.68 -4.45
C ARG A 527 6.67 0.20 -4.50
N TYR A 528 5.42 -0.13 -4.78
CA TYR A 528 4.97 -1.50 -4.96
C TYR A 528 4.50 -1.71 -6.40
N THR A 529 4.70 -2.92 -6.90
CA THR A 529 4.24 -3.33 -8.23
C THR A 529 2.74 -3.58 -8.20
N VAL A 530 1.96 -2.94 -9.09
CA VAL A 530 0.55 -3.29 -9.31
C VAL A 530 0.46 -4.28 -10.45
N MET A 531 0.21 -5.55 -10.12
CA MET A 531 0.16 -6.66 -11.08
C MET A 531 -1.22 -6.83 -11.73
N GLY A 532 -2.26 -6.20 -11.21
CA GLY A 532 -3.61 -6.34 -11.75
C GLY A 532 -4.66 -5.53 -11.01
N HIS A 533 -5.91 -5.71 -11.41
CA HIS A 533 -7.07 -4.98 -10.89
C HIS A 533 -8.26 -5.91 -10.73
N VAL A 534 -8.95 -5.80 -9.61
CA VAL A 534 -10.21 -6.50 -9.34
C VAL A 534 -11.27 -6.01 -10.33
N THR A 535 -11.78 -6.91 -11.16
CA THR A 535 -12.87 -6.63 -12.12
C THR A 535 -14.23 -7.04 -11.58
N GLU A 536 -14.26 -8.06 -10.71
CA GLU A 536 -15.47 -8.56 -10.04
C GLU A 536 -15.12 -9.04 -8.61
N GLY A 537 -16.06 -8.94 -7.68
CA GLY A 537 -15.85 -9.38 -6.28
C GLY A 537 -15.19 -8.34 -5.36
N MET A 538 -15.28 -7.04 -5.67
CA MET A 538 -14.75 -6.00 -4.76
C MET A 538 -15.48 -6.01 -3.40
N ASP A 539 -16.78 -6.29 -3.38
CA ASP A 539 -17.55 -6.43 -2.14
C ASP A 539 -17.11 -7.67 -1.33
N VAL A 540 -16.65 -8.73 -2.00
CA VAL A 540 -16.01 -9.89 -1.36
C VAL A 540 -14.67 -9.47 -0.76
N ALA A 541 -13.84 -8.73 -1.50
CA ALA A 541 -12.55 -8.22 -1.01
C ALA A 541 -12.69 -7.36 0.26
N HIS A 542 -13.76 -6.56 0.36
CA HIS A 542 -14.09 -5.78 1.56
C HIS A 542 -14.55 -6.64 2.76
N LYS A 543 -15.02 -7.86 2.54
CA LYS A 543 -15.51 -8.79 3.58
C LYS A 543 -14.46 -9.78 4.06
N LEU A 544 -13.30 -9.85 3.39
CA LEU A 544 -12.20 -10.73 3.76
C LEU A 544 -11.73 -10.42 5.18
N GLN A 545 -11.40 -11.47 5.92
CA GLN A 545 -10.93 -11.43 7.30
C GLN A 545 -9.60 -12.19 7.40
N GLU A 546 -8.83 -11.91 8.45
CA GLU A 546 -7.65 -12.75 8.70
C GLU A 546 -8.06 -14.18 9.02
N GLY A 547 -7.38 -15.14 8.38
CA GLY A 547 -7.69 -16.57 8.45
C GLY A 547 -8.66 -17.06 7.37
N ASP A 548 -9.24 -16.17 6.55
CA ASP A 548 -9.91 -16.60 5.32
C ASP A 548 -8.90 -17.28 4.37
N VAL A 549 -9.39 -18.14 3.48
CA VAL A 549 -8.56 -19.00 2.63
C VAL A 549 -8.87 -18.77 1.14
N ILE A 550 -7.83 -18.84 0.29
CA ILE A 550 -7.99 -19.04 -1.15
C ILE A 550 -8.25 -20.53 -1.39
N GLU A 551 -9.51 -20.93 -1.50
CA GLU A 551 -9.91 -22.33 -1.70
C GLU A 551 -9.40 -22.85 -3.06
N LYS A 552 -9.45 -22.00 -4.08
CA LYS A 552 -8.94 -22.31 -5.42
C LYS A 552 -8.52 -21.05 -6.16
N ALA A 553 -7.40 -21.11 -6.87
CA ALA A 553 -6.96 -20.11 -7.82
C ALA A 553 -6.79 -20.76 -9.20
N GLU A 554 -7.27 -20.09 -10.26
CA GLU A 554 -7.07 -20.54 -11.63
C GLU A 554 -7.09 -19.38 -12.62
N THR A 555 -6.46 -19.56 -13.79
CA THR A 555 -6.65 -18.62 -14.89
C THR A 555 -7.88 -18.97 -15.73
N VAL A 556 -8.73 -17.99 -15.95
CA VAL A 556 -9.92 -18.10 -16.82
C VAL A 556 -9.74 -17.21 -18.05
N ARG A 557 -10.51 -17.46 -19.11
CA ARG A 557 -10.55 -16.51 -20.23
C ARG A 557 -11.17 -15.19 -19.77
N ALA A 558 -10.65 -14.07 -20.28
CA ALA A 558 -11.16 -12.76 -19.94
C ALA A 558 -12.68 -12.67 -20.16
N GLY A 559 -13.40 -12.18 -19.15
CA GLY A 559 -14.88 -12.09 -19.17
C GLY A 559 -15.61 -13.40 -18.89
N MET A 560 -14.91 -14.50 -18.60
CA MET A 560 -15.49 -15.78 -18.16
C MET A 560 -15.37 -16.02 -16.65
N CYS A 561 -15.13 -14.97 -15.86
CA CYS A 561 -15.05 -15.13 -14.41
C CYS A 561 -16.41 -15.38 -13.72
N LYS A 562 -17.50 -15.02 -14.42
CA LYS A 562 -18.91 -15.19 -14.02
C LYS A 562 -19.40 -16.63 -13.97
#